data_AF-A0A6S7KUE8-F1
#
_entry.id   AF-A0A6S7KUE8-F1
#
_cell.length_a   1.000
_cell.length_b   1.000
_cell.length_c   1.000
_cell.angle_alpha   90.00
_cell.angle_beta   90.00
_cell.angle_gamma   90.00
#
_symmetry.space_group_name_H-M   'P 1'
#
loop_
_entity.id
_entity.type
_entity.pdbx_description
1 polymer ?
#
loop_
_entity_poly.entity_id
_entity_poly.type
_entity_poly.pdbx_seq_one_letter_code
_entity_poly.pdbx_strand_id
1 'polypeptide(L)'
;MENGQLIFDQELFDEQMKKSGLLNSLSNPIFPIQTQFCFIHLTIQEFLAALHVTETYAPADMNEFITNHIRSGKWHLVLQFIAGLLGKKIKMFYRDYIECVLAFAKNCDVIHGKHNLNVNQVLVMKCLREVDDEEIVKDVCETTAMNDVVKLRVDGFHPSDSAAVMFVCKHMKNLTQLYFRNYADCFREFLQLLQKRCINILELMEGFGDKDKHIGAGPVFSALMKSHCTLNHKHTNLTFLMLHGVLLDDPGLSNMRAFFENGHAKHLEKFHFDLPLSPLSWREEMNYTAPLSAR
;
A
#
# COMPACT_ATOMS: atom_id res chain seq x y z
N MET A 1 -22.72 -5.97 -12.73
CA MET A 1 -22.56 -4.89 -13.73
C MET A 1 -22.22 -5.51 -15.09
N GLU A 2 -23.19 -6.10 -15.78
CA GLU A 2 -22.88 -6.83 -17.02
C GLU A 2 -22.38 -5.92 -18.15
N ASN A 3 -22.73 -4.61 -18.15
CA ASN A 3 -22.35 -3.68 -19.24
C ASN A 3 -21.74 -2.34 -18.80
N GLY A 4 -21.37 -2.17 -17.51
CA GLY A 4 -20.89 -0.86 -17.02
C GLY A 4 -21.96 0.24 -17.03
N GLN A 5 -23.23 -0.16 -17.01
CA GLN A 5 -24.37 0.75 -16.97
C GLN A 5 -24.35 1.58 -15.67
N LEU A 6 -24.52 2.89 -15.81
CA LEU A 6 -24.55 3.86 -14.71
C LEU A 6 -25.93 4.50 -14.54
N ILE A 7 -26.82 4.32 -15.51
CA ILE A 7 -28.16 4.90 -15.56
C ILE A 7 -29.16 3.77 -15.79
N PHE A 8 -30.20 3.76 -14.97
CA PHE A 8 -31.16 2.68 -14.86
C PHE A 8 -32.58 3.24 -15.00
N ASP A 9 -33.47 2.49 -15.64
CA ASP A 9 -34.85 2.93 -15.81
C ASP A 9 -35.65 2.77 -14.52
N GLN A 10 -36.66 3.62 -14.34
CA GLN A 10 -37.50 3.67 -13.14
C GLN A 10 -38.11 2.32 -12.73
N GLU A 11 -38.38 1.44 -13.69
CA GLU A 11 -39.00 0.13 -13.48
C GLU A 11 -38.14 -0.82 -12.63
N LEU A 12 -36.83 -0.56 -12.52
CA LEU A 12 -35.90 -1.36 -11.72
C LEU A 12 -35.89 -0.99 -10.23
N PHE A 13 -36.60 0.07 -9.82
CA PHE A 13 -36.56 0.57 -8.45
C PHE A 13 -37.96 0.60 -7.83
N ASP A 14 -38.08 -0.04 -6.66
CA ASP A 14 -39.26 0.11 -5.82
C ASP A 14 -39.27 1.45 -5.06
N GLU A 15 -40.40 1.75 -4.40
CA GLU A 15 -40.57 3.01 -3.66
C GLU A 15 -39.65 3.13 -2.45
N GLN A 16 -39.19 2.03 -1.87
CA GLN A 16 -38.25 2.05 -0.75
C GLN A 16 -36.85 2.42 -1.24
N MET A 17 -36.40 1.83 -2.35
CA MET A 17 -35.13 2.15 -3.00
C MET A 17 -35.08 3.62 -3.41
N LYS A 18 -36.17 4.15 -3.97
CA LYS A 18 -36.28 5.58 -4.33
C LYS A 18 -36.15 6.52 -3.13
N LYS A 19 -36.61 6.08 -1.95
CA LYS A 19 -36.52 6.84 -0.69
C LYS A 19 -35.25 6.57 0.11
N SER A 20 -34.37 5.68 -0.37
CA SER A 20 -33.14 5.29 0.35
C SER A 20 -32.13 6.43 0.51
N GLY A 21 -32.23 7.49 -0.29
CA GLY A 21 -31.20 8.53 -0.39
C GLY A 21 -29.95 8.09 -1.16
N LEU A 22 -29.93 6.88 -1.73
CA LEU A 22 -28.79 6.34 -2.48
C LEU A 22 -28.87 6.58 -3.99
N LEU A 23 -30.00 7.12 -4.47
CA LEU A 23 -30.27 7.34 -5.88
C LEU A 23 -30.49 8.83 -6.18
N ASN A 24 -29.92 9.29 -7.30
CA ASN A 24 -30.30 10.54 -7.94
C ASN A 24 -31.31 10.24 -9.05
N SER A 25 -32.38 11.02 -9.12
CA SER A 25 -33.34 11.01 -10.22
C SER A 25 -32.92 11.98 -11.32
N LEU A 26 -33.03 11.55 -12.57
CA LEU A 26 -32.70 12.31 -13.77
C LEU A 26 -33.89 12.26 -14.73
N SER A 27 -34.19 13.36 -15.42
CA SER A 27 -35.13 13.32 -16.54
C SER A 27 -34.47 12.64 -17.73
N ASN A 28 -35.19 11.71 -18.39
CA ASN A 28 -34.70 11.12 -19.63
C ASN A 28 -34.70 12.18 -20.76
N PRO A 29 -33.56 12.47 -21.41
CA PRO A 29 -33.45 13.53 -22.41
C PRO A 29 -34.20 13.23 -23.72
N ILE A 30 -34.47 11.95 -24.00
CA ILE A 30 -35.19 11.48 -25.19
C ILE A 30 -36.69 11.35 -24.89
N PHE A 31 -37.04 10.92 -23.68
CA PHE A 31 -38.42 10.74 -23.24
C PHE A 31 -38.66 11.50 -21.93
N PRO A 32 -38.98 12.81 -21.96
CA PRO A 32 -39.01 13.67 -20.76
C PRO A 32 -39.99 13.24 -19.65
N ILE A 33 -40.94 12.36 -19.97
CA ILE A 33 -41.93 11.81 -19.03
C ILE A 33 -41.35 10.61 -18.25
N GLN A 34 -40.27 10.00 -18.74
CA GLN A 34 -39.58 8.91 -18.06
C GLN A 34 -38.51 9.44 -17.11
N THR A 35 -38.54 8.94 -15.89
CA THR A 35 -37.47 9.17 -14.90
C THR A 35 -36.43 8.07 -15.02
N GLN A 36 -35.17 8.45 -14.98
CA GLN A 36 -34.03 7.55 -14.85
C GLN A 36 -33.35 7.76 -13.52
N PHE A 37 -32.64 6.74 -13.05
CA PHE A 37 -31.91 6.79 -11.79
C PHE A 37 -30.45 6.42 -11.99
N CYS A 38 -29.59 7.06 -11.22
CA CYS A 38 -28.20 6.64 -11.02
C CYS A 38 -27.90 6.63 -9.53
N PHE A 39 -26.86 5.91 -9.11
CA PHE A 39 -26.39 6.00 -7.73
C PHE A 39 -25.84 7.41 -7.47
N ILE A 40 -26.01 7.91 -6.24
CA ILE A 40 -25.49 9.24 -5.85
C ILE A 40 -23.98 9.36 -6.05
N HIS A 41 -23.25 8.25 -5.99
CA HIS A 41 -21.82 8.19 -6.23
C HIS A 41 -21.41 6.81 -6.76
N LEU A 42 -20.41 6.79 -7.65
CA LEU A 42 -19.91 5.54 -8.26
C LEU A 42 -19.41 4.54 -7.20
N THR A 43 -18.77 5.04 -6.14
CA THR A 43 -18.26 4.18 -5.06
C THR A 43 -19.36 3.43 -4.31
N ILE A 44 -20.59 3.97 -4.24
CA ILE A 44 -21.73 3.26 -3.66
C ILE A 44 -22.17 2.14 -4.59
N GLN A 45 -22.20 2.38 -5.91
CA GLN A 45 -22.47 1.35 -6.89
C GLN A 45 -21.43 0.22 -6.83
N GLU A 46 -20.14 0.57 -6.70
CA GLU A 46 -19.04 -0.39 -6.56
C GLU A 46 -19.11 -1.17 -5.25
N PHE A 47 -19.47 -0.51 -4.15
CA PHE A 47 -19.69 -1.17 -2.86
C PHE A 47 -20.87 -2.15 -2.91
N LEU A 48 -22.01 -1.75 -3.49
CA LEU A 48 -23.17 -2.61 -3.63
C LEU A 48 -22.91 -3.80 -4.56
N ALA A 49 -22.09 -3.60 -5.61
CA ALA A 49 -21.62 -4.70 -6.45
C ALA A 49 -20.73 -5.68 -5.66
N ALA A 50 -19.80 -5.17 -4.86
CA ALA A 50 -18.97 -5.99 -3.97
C ALA A 50 -19.80 -6.75 -2.93
N LEU A 51 -20.80 -6.09 -2.34
CA LEU A 51 -21.73 -6.69 -1.39
C LEU A 51 -22.53 -7.81 -2.06
N HIS A 52 -23.07 -7.56 -3.25
CA HIS A 52 -23.80 -8.59 -4.00
C HIS A 52 -22.91 -9.80 -4.27
N VAL A 53 -21.72 -9.62 -4.85
CA VAL A 53 -20.77 -10.72 -5.10
C VAL A 53 -20.46 -11.47 -3.81
N THR A 54 -20.21 -10.76 -2.72
CA THR A 54 -19.82 -11.39 -1.45
C THR A 54 -20.96 -12.17 -0.80
N GLU A 55 -22.21 -11.75 -0.97
CA GLU A 55 -23.39 -12.40 -0.39
C GLU A 55 -23.99 -13.51 -1.26
N THR A 56 -23.85 -13.45 -2.58
CA THR A 56 -24.52 -14.40 -3.49
C THR A 56 -23.59 -15.45 -4.08
N TYR A 57 -22.28 -15.19 -4.20
CA TYR A 57 -21.37 -16.13 -4.83
C TYR A 57 -20.91 -17.20 -3.84
N ALA A 58 -20.83 -18.45 -4.30
CA ALA A 58 -20.11 -19.47 -3.55
C ALA A 58 -18.59 -19.15 -3.54
N PRO A 59 -17.81 -19.69 -2.59
CA PRO A 59 -16.39 -19.40 -2.52
C PRO A 59 -15.61 -19.68 -3.81
N ALA A 60 -15.96 -20.74 -4.55
CA ALA A 60 -15.35 -21.06 -5.83
C ALA A 60 -15.59 -19.97 -6.89
N ASP A 61 -16.84 -19.55 -7.05
CA ASP A 61 -17.24 -18.50 -8.00
C ASP A 61 -16.61 -17.15 -7.63
N MET A 62 -16.47 -16.87 -6.33
CA MET A 62 -15.82 -15.66 -5.84
C MET A 62 -14.31 -15.66 -6.14
N ASN A 63 -13.64 -16.79 -5.95
CA ASN A 63 -12.23 -16.93 -6.31
C ASN A 63 -12.02 -16.72 -7.82
N GLU A 64 -12.87 -17.33 -8.65
CA GLU A 64 -12.86 -17.10 -10.10
C GLU A 64 -13.09 -15.62 -10.43
N PHE A 65 -14.08 -14.98 -9.79
CA PHE A 65 -14.35 -13.55 -9.96
C PHE A 65 -13.13 -12.69 -9.63
N ILE A 66 -12.45 -12.93 -8.51
CA ILE A 66 -11.23 -12.19 -8.12
C ILE A 66 -10.15 -12.38 -9.19
N THR A 67 -9.88 -13.63 -9.57
CA THR A 67 -8.82 -13.99 -10.52
C THR A 67 -9.03 -13.34 -11.89
N ASN A 68 -10.27 -13.33 -12.38
CA ASN A 68 -10.60 -12.77 -13.70
C ASN A 68 -10.55 -11.24 -13.74
N HIS A 69 -10.71 -10.56 -12.60
CA HIS A 69 -10.89 -9.10 -12.55
C HIS A 69 -9.72 -8.33 -11.95
N ILE A 70 -8.78 -8.98 -11.25
CA ILE A 70 -7.66 -8.32 -10.55
C ILE A 70 -6.77 -7.47 -11.46
N ARG A 71 -6.65 -7.84 -12.73
CA ARG A 71 -5.85 -7.12 -13.73
C ARG A 71 -6.60 -5.97 -14.40
N SER A 72 -7.89 -5.80 -14.10
CA SER A 72 -8.75 -4.78 -14.71
C SER A 72 -8.98 -3.61 -13.76
N GLY A 73 -8.43 -2.44 -14.11
CA GLY A 73 -8.60 -1.17 -13.38
C GLY A 73 -10.04 -0.86 -12.96
N LYS A 74 -11.01 -1.21 -13.82
CA LYS A 74 -12.46 -1.02 -13.58
C LYS A 74 -12.96 -1.68 -12.29
N TRP A 75 -12.34 -2.78 -11.87
CA TRP A 75 -12.80 -3.59 -10.73
C TRP A 75 -12.00 -3.32 -9.46
N HIS A 76 -11.02 -2.42 -9.49
CA HIS A 76 -10.08 -2.21 -8.39
C HIS A 76 -10.77 -1.81 -7.09
N LEU A 77 -11.79 -0.94 -7.12
CA LEU A 77 -12.50 -0.55 -5.90
C LEU A 77 -13.46 -1.65 -5.43
N VAL A 78 -14.16 -2.31 -6.36
CA VAL A 78 -15.02 -3.46 -6.05
C VAL A 78 -14.22 -4.56 -5.34
N LEU A 79 -13.02 -4.89 -5.84
CA LEU A 79 -12.14 -5.90 -5.26
C LEU A 79 -11.61 -5.50 -3.88
N GLN A 80 -11.34 -4.22 -3.63
CA GLN A 80 -11.00 -3.72 -2.29
C GLN A 80 -12.16 -3.92 -1.31
N PHE A 81 -13.39 -3.57 -1.71
CA PHE A 81 -14.57 -3.81 -0.89
C PHE A 81 -14.84 -5.31 -0.65
N ILE A 82 -14.67 -6.16 -1.66
CA ILE A 82 -14.77 -7.62 -1.49
C ILE A 82 -13.77 -8.10 -0.44
N ALA A 83 -12.52 -7.64 -0.47
CA ALA A 83 -11.51 -8.04 0.50
C ALA A 83 -11.91 -7.66 1.94
N GLY A 84 -12.44 -6.45 2.16
CA GLY A 84 -12.91 -6.03 3.49
C GLY A 84 -14.17 -6.75 3.96
N LEU A 85 -15.08 -7.11 3.06
CA LEU A 85 -16.24 -7.95 3.38
C LEU A 85 -15.82 -9.40 3.70
N LEU A 86 -14.84 -9.94 2.97
CA LEU A 86 -14.26 -11.25 3.23
C LEU A 86 -13.60 -11.32 4.61
N GLY A 87 -12.86 -10.28 5.02
CA GLY A 87 -12.30 -10.20 6.37
C GLY A 87 -13.35 -10.39 7.47
N LYS A 88 -14.55 -9.84 7.28
CA LYS A 88 -15.68 -10.05 8.19
C LYS A 88 -16.25 -11.47 8.11
N LYS A 89 -16.40 -12.03 6.91
CA LYS A 89 -16.92 -13.40 6.71
C LYS A 89 -15.99 -14.47 7.27
N ILE A 90 -14.67 -14.31 7.12
CA ILE A 90 -13.68 -15.28 7.63
C ILE A 90 -13.73 -15.37 9.16
N LYS A 91 -13.98 -14.26 9.86
CA LYS A 91 -14.17 -14.26 11.33
C LYS A 91 -15.37 -15.13 11.77
N MET A 92 -16.33 -15.38 10.87
CA MET A 92 -17.51 -16.22 11.12
C MET A 92 -17.37 -17.65 10.54
N PHE A 93 -16.71 -17.79 9.40
CA PHE A 93 -16.65 -19.03 8.59
C PHE A 93 -15.25 -19.27 8.01
N TYR A 94 -14.23 -19.34 8.88
CA TYR A 94 -12.82 -19.22 8.51
C TYR A 94 -12.36 -20.06 7.31
N ARG A 95 -12.68 -21.36 7.31
CA ARG A 95 -12.17 -22.29 6.29
C ARG A 95 -12.75 -22.06 4.90
N ASP A 96 -13.94 -21.48 4.79
CA ASP A 96 -14.67 -21.47 3.53
C ASP A 96 -14.23 -20.32 2.62
N TYR A 97 -13.68 -19.24 3.19
CA TYR A 97 -13.37 -18.00 2.45
C TYR A 97 -11.90 -17.59 2.43
N ILE A 98 -11.02 -18.29 3.16
CA ILE A 98 -9.58 -17.99 3.16
C ILE A 98 -8.96 -18.15 1.76
N GLU A 99 -9.42 -19.11 0.96
CA GLU A 99 -8.97 -19.30 -0.42
C GLU A 99 -9.30 -18.10 -1.32
N CYS A 100 -10.39 -17.37 -1.04
CA CYS A 100 -10.72 -16.13 -1.75
C CYS A 100 -9.70 -15.03 -1.43
N VAL A 101 -9.21 -14.94 -0.19
CA VAL A 101 -8.15 -13.98 0.16
C VAL A 101 -6.82 -14.38 -0.47
N LEU A 102 -6.49 -15.68 -0.46
CA LEU A 102 -5.32 -16.21 -1.15
C LEU A 102 -5.34 -15.93 -2.66
N ALA A 103 -6.52 -15.86 -3.28
CA ALA A 103 -6.67 -15.52 -4.69
C ALA A 103 -6.08 -14.14 -5.04
N PHE A 104 -6.20 -13.15 -4.15
CA PHE A 104 -5.55 -11.85 -4.35
C PHE A 104 -4.02 -12.00 -4.43
N ALA A 105 -3.43 -12.71 -3.47
CA ALA A 105 -1.97 -12.85 -3.36
C ALA A 105 -1.37 -13.78 -4.43
N LYS A 106 -2.12 -14.78 -4.91
CA LYS A 106 -1.72 -15.65 -6.04
C LYS A 106 -1.47 -14.85 -7.34
N ASN A 107 -2.01 -13.64 -7.44
CA ASN A 107 -1.79 -12.74 -8.57
C ASN A 107 -0.54 -11.83 -8.42
N CYS A 108 0.26 -12.01 -7.37
CA CYS A 108 1.58 -11.40 -7.25
C CYS A 108 2.67 -12.29 -7.88
N ASP A 109 2.99 -12.03 -9.15
CA ASP A 109 4.13 -12.67 -9.81
C ASP A 109 5.45 -12.11 -9.26
N VAL A 110 6.21 -12.92 -8.51
CA VAL A 110 7.53 -12.54 -7.98
C VAL A 110 8.63 -13.15 -8.84
N ILE A 111 9.35 -12.30 -9.58
CA ILE A 111 10.41 -12.71 -10.49
C ILE A 111 11.78 -12.47 -9.80
N HIS A 112 12.53 -13.53 -9.54
CA HIS A 112 13.90 -13.48 -8.98
C HIS A 112 14.04 -12.73 -7.63
N GLY A 113 12.99 -12.69 -6.81
CA GLY A 113 13.01 -12.05 -5.47
C GLY A 113 13.22 -10.54 -5.48
N LYS A 114 13.24 -9.89 -6.66
CA LYS A 114 13.30 -8.43 -6.84
C LYS A 114 11.96 -7.95 -7.35
N HIS A 115 11.40 -6.94 -6.71
CA HIS A 115 10.07 -6.48 -7.04
C HIS A 115 9.95 -4.96 -7.12
N ASN A 116 9.52 -4.47 -8.28
CA ASN A 116 8.97 -3.13 -8.46
C ASN A 116 7.45 -3.32 -8.58
N LEU A 117 6.69 -2.74 -7.65
CA LEU A 117 5.25 -2.90 -7.64
C LEU A 117 4.62 -2.19 -8.85
N ASN A 118 3.82 -2.92 -9.62
CA ASN A 118 2.90 -2.32 -10.60
C ASN A 118 1.54 -2.01 -9.94
N VAL A 119 0.66 -1.32 -10.67
CA VAL A 119 -0.65 -0.89 -10.16
C VAL A 119 -1.50 -2.06 -9.65
N ASN A 120 -1.45 -3.23 -10.31
CA ASN A 120 -2.21 -4.40 -9.87
C ASN A 120 -1.62 -5.02 -8.59
N GLN A 121 -0.30 -5.01 -8.42
CA GLN A 121 0.33 -5.48 -7.19
C GLN A 121 0.06 -4.52 -6.02
N VAL A 122 0.01 -3.21 -6.27
CA VAL A 122 -0.45 -2.23 -5.28
C VAL A 122 -1.89 -2.50 -4.88
N LEU A 123 -2.78 -2.81 -5.84
CA LEU A 123 -4.15 -3.23 -5.54
C LEU A 123 -4.17 -4.46 -4.62
N VAL A 124 -3.35 -5.48 -4.89
CA VAL A 124 -3.27 -6.64 -4.00
C VAL A 124 -2.89 -6.22 -2.58
N MET A 125 -1.92 -5.33 -2.41
CA MET A 125 -1.55 -4.82 -1.08
C MET A 125 -2.71 -4.08 -0.39
N LYS A 126 -3.49 -3.32 -1.16
CA LYS A 126 -4.69 -2.63 -0.66
C LYS A 126 -5.76 -3.62 -0.25
N CYS A 127 -6.08 -4.61 -1.08
CA CYS A 127 -7.03 -5.68 -0.74
C CYS A 127 -6.62 -6.40 0.56
N LEU A 128 -5.35 -6.79 0.69
CA LEU A 128 -4.88 -7.43 1.93
C LEU A 128 -4.98 -6.52 3.15
N ARG A 129 -4.75 -5.21 3.00
CA ARG A 129 -4.99 -4.25 4.08
C ARG A 129 -6.47 -4.16 4.46
N GLU A 130 -7.36 -4.15 3.47
CA GLU A 130 -8.81 -4.05 3.71
C GLU A 130 -9.39 -5.27 4.43
N VAL A 131 -8.74 -6.46 4.36
CA VAL A 131 -9.15 -7.65 5.15
C VAL A 131 -9.22 -7.34 6.65
N ASP A 132 -8.44 -6.38 7.14
CA ASP A 132 -8.46 -5.90 8.54
C ASP A 132 -8.31 -7.04 9.56
N ASP A 133 -7.39 -7.95 9.27
CA ASP A 133 -6.98 -9.06 10.12
C ASP A 133 -5.50 -9.38 9.89
N GLU A 134 -4.66 -9.06 10.87
CA GLU A 134 -3.21 -9.15 10.74
C GLU A 134 -2.71 -10.61 10.70
N GLU A 135 -3.42 -11.55 11.32
CA GLU A 135 -3.05 -12.97 11.31
C GLU A 135 -3.33 -13.60 9.95
N ILE A 136 -4.49 -13.30 9.37
CA ILE A 136 -4.83 -13.75 8.01
C ILE A 136 -3.80 -13.22 6.99
N VAL A 137 -3.49 -11.92 7.04
CA VAL A 137 -2.54 -11.32 6.10
C VAL A 137 -1.15 -11.91 6.26
N LYS A 138 -0.73 -12.20 7.50
CA LYS A 138 0.53 -12.90 7.78
C LYS A 138 0.54 -14.30 7.16
N ASP A 139 -0.49 -15.11 7.40
CA ASP A 139 -0.58 -16.46 6.85
C ASP A 139 -0.58 -16.46 5.31
N VAL A 140 -1.30 -15.51 4.70
CA VAL A 140 -1.30 -15.31 3.24
C VAL A 140 0.10 -14.93 2.72
N CYS A 141 0.79 -14.02 3.40
CA CYS A 141 2.16 -13.65 3.00
C CYS A 141 3.12 -14.84 3.09
N GLU A 142 2.99 -15.69 4.11
CA GLU A 142 3.87 -16.84 4.35
C GLU A 142 3.64 -18.01 3.38
N THR A 143 2.42 -18.14 2.85
CA THR A 143 1.99 -19.27 2.01
C THR A 143 1.98 -18.97 0.50
N THR A 144 2.35 -17.75 0.11
CA THR A 144 2.33 -17.30 -1.29
C THR A 144 3.71 -16.80 -1.75
N ALA A 145 3.83 -16.51 -3.06
CA ALA A 145 5.05 -15.97 -3.65
C ALA A 145 5.49 -14.62 -3.03
N MET A 146 4.62 -13.94 -2.28
CA MET A 146 5.01 -12.77 -1.49
C MET A 146 6.14 -13.06 -0.52
N ASN A 147 6.23 -14.27 0.02
CA ASN A 147 7.33 -14.63 0.91
C ASN A 147 8.67 -14.70 0.17
N ASP A 148 8.69 -14.84 -1.15
CA ASP A 148 9.93 -14.93 -1.94
C ASP A 148 10.53 -13.55 -2.24
N VAL A 149 9.83 -12.46 -1.90
CA VAL A 149 10.31 -11.10 -2.09
C VAL A 149 11.44 -10.80 -1.11
N VAL A 150 12.64 -10.61 -1.64
CA VAL A 150 13.84 -10.24 -0.87
C VAL A 150 14.10 -8.73 -0.95
N LYS A 151 13.86 -8.15 -2.13
CA LYS A 151 14.08 -6.74 -2.43
C LYS A 151 12.80 -6.10 -2.99
N LEU A 152 12.36 -5.01 -2.35
CA LEU A 152 11.23 -4.22 -2.76
C LEU A 152 11.62 -2.76 -2.98
N ARG A 153 11.16 -2.20 -4.09
CA ARG A 153 11.23 -0.76 -4.36
C ARG A 153 9.84 -0.18 -4.51
N VAL A 154 9.60 0.91 -3.79
CA VAL A 154 8.33 1.60 -3.70
C VAL A 154 8.55 3.07 -4.05
N ASP A 155 8.10 3.47 -5.24
CA ASP A 155 8.27 4.82 -5.77
C ASP A 155 6.95 5.37 -6.29
N GLY A 156 6.62 6.62 -5.94
CA GLY A 156 5.60 7.40 -6.64
C GLY A 156 4.14 7.01 -6.36
N PHE A 157 3.86 6.39 -5.20
CA PHE A 157 2.49 6.05 -4.79
C PHE A 157 1.81 7.15 -3.98
N HIS A 158 0.49 7.15 -4.04
CA HIS A 158 -0.36 7.98 -3.18
C HIS A 158 -0.21 7.54 -1.70
N PRO A 159 -0.31 8.45 -0.72
CA PRO A 159 -0.34 8.16 0.72
C PRO A 159 -1.00 6.83 1.13
N SER A 160 -2.25 6.61 0.68
CA SER A 160 -3.04 5.43 1.01
C SER A 160 -2.43 4.13 0.48
N ASP A 161 -1.84 4.19 -0.71
CA ASP A 161 -1.26 3.06 -1.40
C ASP A 161 0.07 2.70 -0.74
N SER A 162 0.89 3.71 -0.43
CA SER A 162 2.10 3.58 0.39
C SER A 162 1.82 2.92 1.75
N ALA A 163 0.78 3.37 2.46
CA ALA A 163 0.37 2.77 3.73
C ALA A 163 -0.04 1.31 3.58
N ALA A 164 -0.77 0.95 2.52
CA ALA A 164 -1.13 -0.44 2.22
C ALA A 164 0.09 -1.31 1.95
N VAL A 165 1.04 -0.82 1.14
CA VAL A 165 2.29 -1.54 0.86
C VAL A 165 3.07 -1.78 2.15
N MET A 166 3.28 -0.74 2.97
CA MET A 166 4.01 -0.88 4.24
C MET A 166 3.31 -1.84 5.22
N PHE A 167 1.98 -1.78 5.28
CA PHE A 167 1.17 -2.70 6.08
C PHE A 167 1.43 -4.16 5.70
N VAL A 168 1.48 -4.51 4.42
CA VAL A 168 1.75 -5.91 4.01
C VAL A 168 3.23 -6.27 4.16
N CYS A 169 4.14 -5.36 3.85
CA CYS A 169 5.59 -5.61 3.91
C CYS A 169 6.06 -6.08 5.29
N LYS A 170 5.41 -5.63 6.38
CA LYS A 170 5.74 -6.09 7.74
C LYS A 170 5.52 -7.61 7.94
N HIS A 171 4.83 -8.30 7.02
CA HIS A 171 4.56 -9.74 7.07
C HIS A 171 5.40 -10.60 6.11
N MET A 172 6.09 -10.01 5.13
CA MET A 172 6.84 -10.75 4.10
C MET A 172 8.22 -11.23 4.58
N LYS A 173 8.35 -12.36 5.28
CA LYS A 173 9.54 -12.74 6.09
C LYS A 173 10.91 -12.60 5.40
N ASN A 174 11.03 -12.88 4.10
CA ASN A 174 12.31 -12.80 3.40
C ASN A 174 12.68 -11.39 2.90
N LEU A 175 11.77 -10.41 3.02
CA LEU A 175 12.05 -9.02 2.66
C LEU A 175 13.16 -8.45 3.54
N THR A 176 14.30 -8.14 2.94
CA THR A 176 15.48 -7.63 3.65
C THR A 176 16.05 -6.37 3.01
N GLN A 177 15.59 -5.99 1.81
CA GLN A 177 16.03 -4.77 1.14
C GLN A 177 14.80 -3.94 0.77
N LEU A 178 14.69 -2.75 1.35
CA LEU A 178 13.56 -1.85 1.15
C LEU A 178 14.07 -0.48 0.66
N TYR A 179 13.60 -0.10 -0.52
CA TYR A 179 13.84 1.20 -1.13
C TYR A 179 12.51 1.91 -1.18
N PHE A 180 12.38 3.04 -0.48
CA PHE A 180 11.10 3.71 -0.33
C PHE A 180 11.22 5.21 -0.57
N ARG A 181 10.43 5.70 -1.53
CA ARG A 181 10.26 7.13 -1.79
C ARG A 181 8.91 7.62 -1.26
N ASN A 182 8.87 8.83 -0.69
CA ASN A 182 7.66 9.46 -0.12
C ASN A 182 7.12 8.79 1.15
N TYR A 183 8.00 8.36 2.06
CA TYR A 183 7.58 7.69 3.32
C TYR A 183 6.86 8.62 4.31
N ALA A 184 6.87 9.94 4.09
CA ALA A 184 6.16 10.94 4.90
C ALA A 184 4.68 10.64 5.10
N ASP A 185 4.01 10.24 4.02
CA ASP A 185 2.57 10.05 4.02
C ASP A 185 2.11 8.73 4.67
N CYS A 186 3.04 7.79 4.90
CA CYS A 186 2.77 6.49 5.54
C CYS A 186 3.72 6.24 6.73
N PHE A 187 4.11 7.32 7.40
CA PHE A 187 5.18 7.26 8.39
C PHE A 187 4.89 6.29 9.55
N ARG A 188 3.63 6.25 10.00
CA ARG A 188 3.20 5.36 11.09
C ARG A 188 3.41 3.89 10.71
N GLU A 189 2.92 3.49 9.55
CA GLU A 189 3.06 2.13 9.02
C GLU A 189 4.53 1.77 8.80
N PHE A 190 5.34 2.74 8.35
CA PHE A 190 6.78 2.57 8.24
C PHE A 190 7.45 2.28 9.58
N LEU A 191 7.15 3.06 10.63
CA LEU A 191 7.71 2.81 11.97
C LEU A 191 7.30 1.43 12.51
N GLN A 192 6.06 0.99 12.25
CA GLN A 192 5.61 -0.35 12.62
C GLN A 192 6.36 -1.45 11.86
N LEU A 193 6.65 -1.24 10.57
CA LEU A 193 7.46 -2.16 9.78
C LEU A 193 8.85 -2.31 10.40
N LEU A 194 9.52 -1.21 10.71
CA LEU A 194 10.85 -1.25 11.35
C LEU A 194 10.81 -1.96 12.70
N GLN A 195 9.74 -1.80 13.48
CA GLN A 195 9.60 -2.49 14.76
C GLN A 195 9.47 -4.01 14.59
N LYS A 196 8.73 -4.47 13.57
CA LYS A 196 8.42 -5.90 13.36
C LYS A 196 9.45 -6.64 12.50
N ARG A 197 10.29 -5.96 11.73
CA ARG A 197 11.11 -6.58 10.69
C ARG A 197 12.57 -6.15 10.69
N CYS A 198 13.44 -7.13 10.43
CA CYS A 198 14.86 -6.92 10.17
C CYS A 198 15.09 -6.56 8.70
N ILE A 199 15.59 -5.34 8.46
CA ILE A 199 15.96 -4.86 7.12
C ILE A 199 17.49 -4.73 7.06
N ASN A 200 18.09 -5.37 6.06
CA ASN A 200 19.52 -5.32 5.78
C ASN A 200 19.92 -4.03 5.06
N ILE A 201 19.13 -3.66 4.04
CA ILE A 201 19.33 -2.46 3.24
C ILE A 201 18.07 -1.62 3.31
N LEU A 202 18.19 -0.44 3.91
CA LEU A 202 17.11 0.51 4.04
C LEU A 202 17.49 1.82 3.37
N GLU A 203 16.78 2.16 2.29
CA GLU A 203 16.93 3.44 1.59
C GLU A 203 15.61 4.21 1.67
N LEU A 204 15.63 5.35 2.35
CA LEU A 204 14.50 6.25 2.47
C LEU A 204 14.81 7.54 1.73
N MET A 205 13.95 7.87 0.78
CA MET A 205 14.01 9.11 0.03
C MET A 205 12.72 9.90 0.25
N GLU A 206 12.82 11.12 0.75
CA GLU A 206 11.70 12.06 0.60
C GLU A 206 11.62 12.48 -0.87
N GLY A 207 10.43 12.44 -1.48
CA GLY A 207 10.29 12.88 -2.86
C GLY A 207 10.13 14.38 -3.00
N PHE A 208 10.47 14.84 -4.19
CA PHE A 208 10.45 16.24 -4.60
C PHE A 208 9.01 16.74 -4.75
N GLY A 209 8.36 17.21 -3.69
CA GLY A 209 6.95 17.64 -3.82
C GLY A 209 6.38 18.53 -2.73
N ASP A 210 6.63 18.24 -1.45
CA ASP A 210 5.89 18.91 -0.36
C ASP A 210 6.82 19.36 0.76
N LYS A 211 7.05 20.68 0.84
CA LYS A 211 8.07 21.32 1.70
C LYS A 211 7.69 21.34 3.18
N ASP A 212 6.44 21.00 3.50
CA ASP A 212 5.90 21.13 4.86
C ASP A 212 5.73 19.77 5.58
N LYS A 213 6.13 18.66 4.94
CA LYS A 213 5.99 17.30 5.48
C LYS A 213 7.29 16.62 5.86
N HIS A 214 8.33 17.40 6.19
CA HIS A 214 9.59 16.84 6.64
C HIS A 214 9.40 16.03 7.93
N ILE A 215 9.83 14.79 7.89
CA ILE A 215 9.87 13.93 9.07
C ILE A 215 11.17 14.19 9.81
N GLY A 216 11.07 14.40 11.13
CA GLY A 216 12.23 14.43 12.01
C GLY A 216 13.00 13.10 12.02
N ALA A 217 14.31 13.17 12.13
CA ALA A 217 15.18 12.00 12.29
C ALA A 217 14.88 11.22 13.58
N GLY A 218 14.38 11.91 14.61
CA GLY A 218 14.17 11.37 15.95
C GLY A 218 13.33 10.09 15.96
N PRO A 219 12.10 10.10 15.43
CA PRO A 219 11.27 8.90 15.43
C PRO A 219 11.84 7.76 14.57
N VAL A 220 12.57 8.05 13.48
CA VAL A 220 13.25 7.02 12.65
C VAL A 220 14.31 6.29 13.48
N PHE A 221 15.25 7.03 14.06
CA PHE A 221 16.30 6.44 14.91
C PHE A 221 15.70 5.77 16.15
N SER A 222 14.64 6.33 16.74
CA SER A 222 13.92 5.68 17.85
C SER A 222 13.33 4.32 17.45
N ALA A 223 12.70 4.23 16.27
CA ALA A 223 12.18 2.97 15.77
C ALA A 223 13.29 1.98 15.41
N LEU A 224 14.41 2.44 14.84
CA LEU A 224 15.57 1.59 14.58
C LEU A 224 16.15 1.03 15.88
N MET A 225 16.26 1.83 16.96
CA MET A 225 16.73 1.35 18.26
C MET A 225 15.75 0.38 18.95
N LYS A 226 14.44 0.54 18.71
CA LYS A 226 13.41 -0.37 19.24
C LYS A 226 13.15 -1.58 18.36
N SER A 227 13.67 -1.57 17.13
CA SER A 227 13.43 -2.63 16.18
C SER A 227 13.98 -3.95 16.69
N HIS A 228 13.33 -5.04 16.29
CA HIS A 228 13.93 -6.37 16.39
C HIS A 228 15.29 -6.47 15.64
N CYS A 229 15.66 -5.46 14.81
CA CYS A 229 16.99 -5.38 14.18
C CYS A 229 18.13 -5.15 15.19
N THR A 230 17.88 -4.76 16.44
CA THR A 230 18.97 -4.34 17.34
C THR A 230 19.77 -5.46 18.00
N LEU A 231 19.39 -6.73 17.84
CA LEU A 231 19.99 -7.78 18.65
C LEU A 231 20.11 -9.08 17.86
N ASN A 232 21.28 -9.28 17.23
CA ASN A 232 21.89 -10.60 17.03
C ASN A 232 20.91 -11.70 16.56
N HIS A 233 19.97 -11.35 15.68
CA HIS A 233 19.05 -12.32 15.11
C HIS A 233 19.77 -12.94 13.92
N LYS A 234 19.80 -14.27 13.86
CA LYS A 234 20.48 -15.09 12.84
C LYS A 234 20.09 -14.77 11.37
N HIS A 235 19.22 -13.80 11.12
CA HIS A 235 18.53 -13.64 9.84
C HIS A 235 18.71 -12.30 9.10
N THR A 236 19.29 -11.24 9.68
CA THR A 236 19.93 -10.10 8.96
C THR A 236 20.31 -8.96 9.92
N ASN A 237 21.50 -8.38 9.74
CA ASN A 237 21.90 -7.12 10.37
C ASN A 237 21.66 -5.95 9.40
N LEU A 238 21.33 -4.75 9.90
CA LEU A 238 21.29 -3.54 9.07
C LEU A 238 22.72 -3.16 8.67
N THR A 239 23.06 -3.36 7.39
CA THR A 239 24.39 -3.05 6.83
C THR A 239 24.41 -1.78 6.00
N PHE A 240 23.25 -1.36 5.49
CA PHE A 240 23.11 -0.15 4.70
C PHE A 240 21.92 0.67 5.17
N LEU A 241 22.17 1.93 5.54
CA LEU A 241 21.15 2.90 5.89
C LEU A 241 21.38 4.19 5.11
N MET A 242 20.41 4.56 4.28
CA MET A 242 20.36 5.85 3.59
C MET A 242 19.09 6.59 3.96
N LEU A 243 19.27 7.82 4.42
CA LEU A 243 18.21 8.73 4.83
C LEU A 243 18.38 10.04 4.05
N HIS A 244 17.49 10.31 3.10
CA HIS A 244 17.50 11.54 2.30
C HIS A 244 16.25 12.37 2.59
N GLY A 245 16.42 13.67 2.86
CA GLY A 245 15.32 14.58 3.17
C GLY A 245 14.74 14.40 4.58
N VAL A 246 15.52 13.89 5.53
CA VAL A 246 15.10 13.80 6.93
C VAL A 246 15.52 15.07 7.66
N LEU A 247 14.58 15.71 8.37
CA LEU A 247 14.90 16.87 9.20
C LEU A 247 15.70 16.45 10.43
N LEU A 248 16.88 17.05 10.65
CA LEU A 248 17.67 16.82 11.85
C LEU A 248 17.40 17.93 12.87
N ASP A 249 16.43 17.69 13.75
CA ASP A 249 16.15 18.52 14.93
C ASP A 249 16.94 18.05 16.17
N ASP A 250 16.91 18.78 17.28
CA ASP A 250 17.65 18.41 18.50
C ASP A 250 17.28 17.01 19.03
N PRO A 251 15.99 16.60 19.07
CA PRO A 251 15.61 15.22 19.37
C PRO A 251 16.18 14.20 18.36
N GLY A 252 16.19 14.56 17.07
CA GLY A 252 16.77 13.78 16.00
C GLY A 252 18.26 13.53 16.18
N LEU A 253 19.02 14.59 16.46
CA LEU A 253 20.46 14.51 16.73
C LEU A 253 20.74 13.67 17.99
N SER A 254 19.92 13.84 19.04
CA SER A 254 20.05 13.08 20.27
C SER A 254 19.82 11.58 20.06
N ASN A 255 18.76 11.21 19.32
CA ASN A 255 18.46 9.81 19.02
C ASN A 255 19.47 9.21 18.04
N MET A 256 19.93 9.98 17.05
CA MET A 256 20.98 9.56 16.15
C MET A 256 22.27 9.28 16.91
N ARG A 257 22.69 10.19 17.81
CA ARG A 257 23.85 9.97 18.68
C ARG A 257 23.69 8.70 19.51
N ALA A 258 22.56 8.52 20.18
CA ALA A 258 22.27 7.32 20.97
C ALA A 258 22.33 6.04 20.14
N PHE A 259 21.87 6.08 18.87
CA PHE A 259 21.95 4.94 17.94
C PHE A 259 23.42 4.52 17.70
N PHE A 260 24.34 5.47 17.53
CA PHE A 260 25.76 5.16 17.37
C PHE A 260 26.44 4.78 18.69
N GLU A 261 26.23 5.54 19.76
CA GLU A 261 26.90 5.35 21.06
C GLU A 261 26.52 4.02 21.73
N ASN A 262 25.27 3.58 21.58
CA ASN A 262 24.80 2.31 22.16
C ASN A 262 25.14 1.08 21.28
N GLY A 263 25.94 1.26 20.22
CA GLY A 263 26.39 0.16 19.37
C GLY A 263 25.32 -0.42 18.44
N HIS A 264 24.18 0.26 18.24
CA HIS A 264 23.15 -0.20 17.30
C HIS A 264 23.63 -0.10 15.83
N ALA A 265 24.63 0.74 15.56
CA ALA A 265 25.28 0.87 14.25
C ALA A 265 26.44 -0.11 14.01
N LYS A 266 26.74 -1.06 14.91
CA LYS A 266 27.97 -1.88 14.86
C LYS A 266 28.15 -2.74 13.59
N HIS A 267 27.06 -3.04 12.88
CA HIS A 267 27.06 -3.82 11.65
C HIS A 267 26.85 -2.96 10.40
N LEU A 268 26.74 -1.64 10.57
CA LEU A 268 26.52 -0.70 9.48
C LEU A 268 27.82 -0.54 8.69
N GLU A 269 27.81 -1.00 7.44
CA GLU A 269 28.93 -0.87 6.51
C GLU A 269 28.86 0.46 5.75
N LYS A 270 27.63 0.93 5.50
CA LYS A 270 27.36 2.18 4.78
C LYS A 270 26.26 2.96 5.46
N PHE A 271 26.54 4.23 5.72
CA PHE A 271 25.60 5.20 6.25
C PHE A 271 25.61 6.44 5.36
N HIS A 272 24.44 6.86 4.92
CA HIS A 272 24.26 8.09 4.16
C HIS A 272 23.13 8.91 4.78
N PHE A 273 23.39 10.18 5.04
CA PHE A 273 22.42 11.10 5.63
C PHE A 273 22.56 12.46 4.99
N ASP A 274 21.51 12.87 4.28
CA ASP A 274 21.42 14.20 3.70
C ASP A 274 20.32 14.99 4.37
N LEU A 275 20.65 16.22 4.73
CA LEU A 275 19.66 17.21 5.14
C LEU A 275 18.75 17.56 3.95
N PRO A 276 17.49 18.01 4.21
CA PRO A 276 16.64 18.52 3.16
C PRO A 276 17.37 19.65 2.44
N LEU A 277 17.60 19.48 1.13
CA LEU A 277 18.33 20.47 0.34
C LEU A 277 17.56 21.79 0.33
N SER A 278 18.24 22.88 0.68
CA SER A 278 17.67 24.23 0.64
C SER A 278 17.31 24.63 -0.80
N PRO A 279 16.31 25.51 -1.01
CA PRO A 279 15.92 25.98 -2.34
C PRO A 279 17.05 26.56 -3.23
N LEU A 280 18.21 26.90 -2.66
CA LEU A 280 19.30 27.58 -3.36
C LEU A 280 20.37 26.63 -3.91
N SER A 281 20.55 25.44 -3.33
CA SER A 281 21.51 24.43 -3.84
C SER A 281 21.05 23.77 -5.14
N TRP A 282 19.77 23.91 -5.51
CA TRP A 282 19.18 23.29 -6.70
C TRP A 282 19.63 23.91 -8.04
N ARG A 283 20.03 25.19 -8.06
CA ARG A 283 20.55 25.82 -9.29
C ARG A 283 21.96 25.36 -9.63
N GLU A 284 22.70 24.84 -8.66
CA GLU A 284 24.08 24.42 -8.88
C GLU A 284 24.14 22.97 -9.38
N GLU A 285 23.34 22.05 -8.85
CA GLU A 285 23.36 20.64 -9.28
C GLU A 285 22.77 20.40 -10.68
N MET A 286 21.74 21.14 -11.11
CA MET A 286 21.21 21.03 -12.49
C MET A 286 22.16 21.64 -13.54
N ASN A 287 23.13 22.46 -13.15
CA ASN A 287 24.11 23.06 -14.06
C ASN A 287 25.33 22.16 -14.31
N TYR A 288 25.46 21.00 -13.64
CA TYR A 288 26.57 20.06 -13.84
C TYR A 288 26.28 18.91 -14.81
N THR A 289 25.12 18.90 -15.50
CA THR A 289 24.77 17.86 -16.50
C THR A 289 24.47 18.41 -17.90
N ALA A 290 25.18 19.46 -18.31
CA ALA A 290 25.33 19.76 -19.74
C ALA A 290 26.71 19.26 -20.21
N PRO A 291 26.79 18.27 -21.13
CA PRO A 291 28.05 17.97 -21.77
C PRO A 291 28.41 19.15 -22.68
N LEU A 292 29.46 19.88 -22.30
CA LEU A 292 30.28 20.63 -23.24
C LEU A 292 30.98 19.61 -24.16
N SER A 293 30.34 19.25 -25.26
CA SER A 293 31.07 18.73 -26.42
C SER A 293 30.97 19.75 -27.55
N ALA A 294 31.97 20.63 -27.59
CA ALA A 294 32.35 21.35 -28.78
C ALA A 294 33.13 20.40 -29.70
N ARG A 295 32.58 20.13 -30.88
CA ARG A 295 33.23 20.15 -32.21
C ARG A 295 32.23 19.77 -33.28
#